data_AF-A0A7X4XTX4-F1
#
_entry.id   AF-A0A7X4XTX4-F1
#
_cell.length_a   1.000
_cell.length_b   1.000
_cell.length_c   1.000
_cell.angle_alpha   90.00
_cell.angle_beta   90.00
_cell.angle_gamma   90.00
#
_symmetry.space_group_name_H-M   'P 1'
#
loop_
_entity.id
_entity.type
_entity.pdbx_description
1 polymer ?
#
loop_
_entity_poly.entity_id
_entity_poly.type
_entity_poly.pdbx_seq_one_letter_code
_entity_poly.pdbx_strand_id
1 'polypeptide(L)'
;MKVLQAFKTGTPWIWLTGGAVSISLISVLMLLLLIGWKGLNYFWPAPLYQWQTEQGQRLIGQLYASEAISINHLHQLGIAAGDEERPVQRLNIKVANRERYDADFISILDSKLSAPIQPSGWLVMERTRDGQFFGKPVGFEPEDTQHPIEVVDWLAQAFAEAQQIRAQIDHLVHQSIRPLGHQLEGLRIKKQQALKQPKNGQEVATLSQQIQQVERDLFDAEQTLDQRRQQLDS
;
A
#
# COMPACT_ATOMS: atom_id res chain seq x y z
N MET A 1 21.69 -37.69 -49.24
CA MET A 1 21.88 -38.75 -48.22
C MET A 1 22.38 -38.28 -46.84
N LYS A 2 22.51 -36.98 -46.54
CA LYS A 2 22.99 -36.51 -45.21
C LYS A 2 21.88 -36.32 -44.15
N VAL A 3 20.63 -36.06 -44.56
CA VAL A 3 19.51 -35.78 -43.64
C VAL A 3 19.05 -37.04 -42.88
N LEU A 4 19.05 -38.20 -43.53
CA LEU A 4 18.60 -39.47 -42.93
C LEU A 4 19.60 -40.07 -41.92
N GLN A 5 20.88 -39.68 -41.99
CA GLN A 5 21.88 -40.10 -41.00
C GLN A 5 21.73 -39.33 -39.68
N ALA A 6 21.29 -38.07 -39.72
CA ALA A 6 21.08 -37.23 -38.53
C ALA A 6 19.98 -37.78 -37.60
N PHE A 7 18.97 -38.47 -38.14
CA PHE A 7 17.93 -39.12 -37.33
C PHE A 7 18.39 -40.38 -36.59
N LYS A 8 19.51 -41.00 -37.02
CA LYS A 8 20.06 -42.19 -36.38
C LYS A 8 21.03 -41.89 -35.24
N THR A 9 21.52 -40.66 -35.12
CA THR A 9 22.53 -40.25 -34.12
C THR A 9 21.96 -39.71 -32.80
N GLY A 10 20.63 -39.75 -32.59
CA GLY A 10 19.98 -39.26 -31.36
C GLY A 10 20.00 -37.74 -31.18
N THR A 11 20.84 -37.03 -31.95
CA THR A 11 21.01 -35.58 -31.96
C THR A 11 19.70 -34.80 -32.11
N PRO A 12 18.75 -35.16 -33.00
CA PRO A 12 17.50 -34.41 -33.16
C PRO A 12 16.63 -34.41 -31.91
N TRP A 13 16.66 -35.49 -31.12
CA TRP A 13 15.90 -35.59 -29.87
C TRP A 13 16.45 -34.65 -28.79
N ILE A 14 17.77 -34.41 -28.78
CA ILE A 14 18.42 -33.46 -27.86
C ILE A 14 18.02 -32.02 -28.19
N TRP A 15 17.97 -31.66 -29.49
CA TRP A 15 17.51 -30.35 -29.92
C TRP A 15 16.01 -30.14 -29.65
N LEU A 16 15.20 -31.20 -29.80
CA LEU A 16 13.77 -31.14 -29.52
C LEU A 16 13.48 -30.94 -28.04
N THR A 17 14.18 -31.66 -27.14
CA THR A 17 14.02 -31.47 -25.69
C THR A 17 14.58 -30.12 -25.23
N GLY A 18 15.75 -29.70 -25.72
CA GLY A 18 16.31 -28.37 -25.44
C GLY A 18 15.41 -27.24 -25.92
N GLY A 19 14.81 -27.37 -27.11
CA GLY A 19 13.81 -26.44 -27.64
C GLY A 19 12.55 -26.40 -26.80
N ALA A 20 12.01 -27.57 -26.41
CA ALA A 20 10.82 -27.66 -25.56
C ALA A 20 11.05 -27.03 -24.17
N VAL A 21 12.21 -27.26 -23.55
CA VAL A 21 12.59 -26.64 -22.26
C VAL A 21 12.71 -25.13 -22.41
N SER A 22 13.31 -24.64 -23.50
CA SER A 22 13.46 -23.21 -23.76
C SER A 22 12.10 -22.52 -23.94
N ILE A 23 11.19 -23.13 -24.72
CA ILE A 23 9.82 -22.62 -24.91
C ILE A 23 9.03 -22.62 -23.60
N SER A 24 9.16 -23.68 -22.80
CA SER A 24 8.58 -23.76 -21.45
C SER A 24 9.05 -22.59 -20.58
N LEU A 25 10.36 -22.34 -20.53
CA LEU A 25 10.92 -21.26 -19.73
C LEU A 25 10.45 -19.88 -20.20
N ILE A 26 10.42 -19.65 -21.52
CA ILE A 26 9.88 -18.41 -22.11
C ILE A 26 8.40 -18.24 -21.75
N SER A 27 7.61 -19.31 -21.83
CA SER A 27 6.17 -19.27 -21.53
C SER A 27 5.92 -18.91 -20.07
N VAL A 28 6.69 -19.49 -19.15
CA VAL A 28 6.61 -19.16 -17.71
C VAL A 28 7.02 -17.70 -17.47
N LEU A 29 8.11 -17.23 -18.09
CA LEU A 29 8.54 -15.84 -17.99
C LEU A 29 7.50 -14.85 -18.53
N MET A 30 6.91 -15.15 -19.70
CA MET A 30 5.83 -14.34 -20.28
C MET A 30 4.61 -14.30 -19.36
N LEU A 31 4.23 -15.43 -18.78
CA LEU A 31 3.11 -15.49 -17.84
C LEU A 31 3.39 -14.66 -16.58
N LEU A 32 4.58 -14.77 -15.99
CA LEU A 32 5.00 -13.98 -14.84
C LEU A 32 4.99 -12.48 -15.17
N LEU A 33 5.50 -12.09 -16.34
CA LEU A 33 5.48 -10.70 -16.81
C LEU A 33 4.04 -10.18 -16.98
N LEU A 34 3.15 -11.00 -17.57
CA LEU A 34 1.76 -10.63 -17.81
C LEU A 34 0.99 -10.43 -16.51
N ILE A 35 1.16 -11.33 -15.54
CA ILE A 35 0.56 -11.21 -14.20
C ILE A 35 1.14 -9.99 -13.47
N GLY A 36 2.46 -9.82 -13.51
CA GLY A 36 3.15 -8.68 -12.90
C GLY A 36 2.65 -7.34 -13.46
N TRP A 37 2.54 -7.21 -14.78
CA TRP A 37 2.05 -6.00 -15.44
C TRP A 37 0.59 -5.69 -15.07
N LYS A 38 -0.27 -6.72 -15.04
CA LYS A 38 -1.67 -6.57 -14.61
C LYS A 38 -1.78 -6.15 -13.15
N GLY A 39 -0.93 -6.69 -12.28
CA GLY A 39 -0.88 -6.31 -10.87
C GLY A 39 -0.39 -4.88 -10.65
N LEU A 40 0.64 -4.45 -11.38
CA LEU A 40 1.27 -3.13 -11.21
C LEU A 40 0.29 -1.97 -11.41
N ASN A 41 -0.68 -2.14 -12.32
CA ASN A 41 -1.72 -1.14 -12.57
C ASN A 41 -2.62 -0.88 -11.35
N TYR A 42 -2.83 -1.88 -10.48
CA TYR A 42 -3.62 -1.70 -9.25
C TYR A 42 -2.86 -0.94 -8.16
N PHE A 43 -1.52 -0.95 -8.20
CA PHE A 43 -0.69 -0.21 -7.26
C PHE A 43 -0.44 1.23 -7.68
N TRP A 44 -0.74 1.59 -8.94
CA TRP A 44 -0.50 2.94 -9.44
C TRP A 44 -1.57 3.91 -8.90
N PRO A 45 -1.20 5.13 -8.47
CA PRO A 45 -2.16 6.12 -7.99
C PRO A 45 -3.20 6.42 -9.07
N ALA A 46 -4.48 6.12 -8.78
CA ALA A 46 -5.56 6.45 -9.68
C ALA A 46 -5.79 7.97 -9.69
N PRO A 47 -5.97 8.59 -10.87
CA PRO A 47 -6.29 10.00 -10.96
C PRO A 47 -7.63 10.29 -10.28
N LEU A 48 -7.70 11.45 -9.62
CA LEU A 48 -8.96 11.95 -9.06
C LEU A 48 -9.74 12.65 -10.17
N TYR A 49 -11.04 12.39 -10.22
CA TYR A 49 -11.97 13.02 -11.15
C TYR A 49 -13.11 13.70 -10.39
N GLN A 50 -13.65 14.73 -11.02
CA GLN A 50 -14.86 15.41 -10.62
C GLN A 50 -15.92 15.24 -11.72
N TRP A 51 -17.08 14.77 -11.33
CA TRP A 51 -18.29 14.74 -12.13
C TRP A 51 -19.34 15.68 -11.53
N GLN A 52 -20.33 16.04 -12.34
CA GLN A 52 -21.55 16.71 -11.88
C GLN A 52 -22.74 15.82 -12.21
N THR A 53 -23.65 15.62 -11.26
CA THR A 53 -24.93 14.97 -11.51
C THR A 53 -25.85 15.91 -12.29
N GLU A 54 -26.92 15.38 -12.88
CA GLU A 54 -27.98 16.19 -13.52
C GLU A 54 -28.58 17.26 -12.59
N GLN A 55 -28.55 17.00 -11.28
CA GLN A 55 -29.01 17.93 -10.24
C GLN A 55 -27.95 18.96 -9.82
N GLY A 56 -26.79 18.99 -10.49
CA GLY A 56 -25.68 19.91 -10.23
C GLY A 56 -24.80 19.55 -9.03
N GLN A 57 -25.00 18.38 -8.41
CA GLN A 57 -24.18 17.95 -7.28
C GLN A 57 -22.82 17.46 -7.78
N ARG A 58 -21.74 17.85 -7.09
CA ARG A 58 -20.38 17.41 -7.43
C ARG A 58 -20.11 16.05 -6.82
N LEU A 59 -19.68 15.11 -7.66
CA LEU A 59 -19.17 13.81 -7.26
C LEU A 59 -17.66 13.80 -7.50
N ILE A 60 -16.89 13.48 -6.47
CA ILE A 60 -15.43 13.44 -6.54
C ILE A 60 -14.97 12.05 -6.14
N GLY A 61 -14.13 11.46 -6.97
CA GLY A 61 -13.66 10.10 -6.73
C GLY A 61 -12.68 9.63 -7.77
N GLN A 62 -12.23 8.39 -7.59
CA GLN A 62 -11.35 7.71 -8.53
C GLN A 62 -12.17 6.73 -9.36
N LEU A 63 -11.98 6.73 -10.68
CA LEU A 63 -12.64 5.75 -11.54
C LEU A 63 -12.00 4.38 -11.30
N TYR A 64 -12.74 3.46 -10.67
CA TYR A 64 -12.23 2.12 -10.34
C TYR A 64 -12.50 1.14 -11.48
N ALA A 65 -13.71 1.15 -12.02
CA ALA A 65 -14.09 0.32 -13.15
C ALA A 65 -15.16 1.00 -14.01
N SER A 66 -15.22 0.62 -15.27
CA SER A 66 -16.32 0.95 -16.17
C SER A 66 -16.77 -0.31 -16.88
N GLU A 67 -18.09 -0.54 -16.89
CA GLU A 67 -18.71 -1.69 -17.54
C GLU A 67 -19.73 -1.20 -18.56
N ALA A 68 -19.61 -1.64 -19.81
CA ALA A 68 -20.60 -1.35 -20.84
C ALA A 68 -21.87 -2.16 -20.57
N ILE A 69 -23.01 -1.48 -20.48
CA ILE A 69 -24.33 -2.10 -20.39
C ILE A 69 -25.00 -2.00 -21.75
N SER A 70 -25.55 -3.12 -22.23
CA SER A 70 -26.30 -3.13 -23.47
C SER A 70 -27.63 -2.38 -23.30
N ILE A 71 -28.02 -1.62 -24.33
CA ILE A 71 -29.25 -0.82 -24.35
C ILE A 71 -30.49 -1.70 -24.12
N ASN A 72 -30.50 -2.92 -24.70
CA ASN A 72 -31.56 -3.90 -24.49
C ASN A 72 -31.76 -4.27 -23.01
N HIS A 73 -30.69 -4.37 -22.23
CA HIS A 73 -30.77 -4.69 -20.81
C HIS A 73 -31.33 -3.50 -20.01
N LEU A 74 -30.98 -2.26 -20.39
CA LEU A 74 -31.55 -1.06 -19.75
C LEU A 74 -33.05 -0.93 -20.01
N HIS A 75 -33.49 -1.18 -21.25
CA HIS A 75 -34.92 -1.21 -21.62
C HIS A 75 -35.71 -2.26 -20.83
N GLN A 76 -35.15 -3.45 -20.63
CA GLN A 76 -35.78 -4.50 -19.81
C GLN A 76 -35.94 -4.10 -18.34
N LEU A 77 -35.06 -3.22 -17.83
CA LEU A 77 -35.12 -2.68 -16.48
C LEU A 77 -35.95 -1.40 -16.36
N GLY A 78 -36.54 -0.92 -17.47
CA GLY A 78 -37.31 0.33 -17.51
C GLY A 78 -36.45 1.59 -17.30
N ILE A 79 -35.14 1.50 -17.52
CA ILE A 79 -34.21 2.63 -17.38
C ILE A 79 -34.01 3.26 -18.75
N ALA A 80 -34.24 4.57 -18.86
CA ALA A 80 -33.98 5.31 -20.10
C ALA A 80 -32.48 5.27 -20.44
N ALA A 81 -32.11 4.51 -21.46
CA ALA A 81 -30.82 4.62 -22.12
C ALA A 81 -30.89 5.88 -22.99
N GLY A 82 -30.28 6.98 -22.56
CA GLY A 82 -30.45 8.29 -23.20
C GLY A 82 -30.29 8.27 -24.73
N ASP A 83 -29.05 8.25 -25.21
CA ASP A 83 -28.74 8.24 -26.65
C ASP A 83 -28.71 6.79 -27.16
N GLU A 84 -29.71 6.38 -27.96
CA GLU A 84 -29.91 5.00 -28.45
C GLU A 84 -28.75 4.47 -29.33
N GLU A 85 -27.83 5.35 -29.75
CA GLU A 85 -26.71 4.99 -30.62
C GLU A 85 -25.42 4.60 -29.88
N ARG A 86 -25.33 4.83 -28.55
CA ARG A 86 -24.13 4.52 -27.78
C ARG A 86 -24.40 3.58 -26.60
N PRO A 87 -23.56 2.56 -26.38
CA PRO A 87 -23.65 1.74 -25.18
C PRO A 87 -23.38 2.62 -23.94
N VAL A 88 -24.34 2.62 -23.02
CA VAL A 88 -24.25 3.33 -21.74
C VAL A 88 -23.27 2.59 -20.84
N GLN A 89 -22.43 3.32 -20.11
CA GLN A 89 -21.45 2.73 -19.21
C GLN A 89 -21.90 2.86 -17.76
N ARG A 90 -21.79 1.78 -17.00
CA ARG A 90 -21.87 1.82 -15.55
C ARG A 90 -20.49 2.08 -14.99
N LEU A 91 -20.34 3.27 -14.41
CA LEU A 91 -19.13 3.66 -13.72
C LEU A 91 -19.20 3.14 -12.28
N ASN A 92 -18.09 2.56 -11.82
CA ASN A 92 -17.86 2.25 -10.43
C ASN A 92 -16.81 3.23 -9.91
N ILE A 93 -17.25 4.21 -9.14
CA ILE A 93 -16.44 5.33 -8.68
C ILE A 93 -16.10 5.08 -7.22
N LYS A 94 -14.80 4.96 -6.92
CA LYS A 94 -14.31 4.89 -5.54
C LYS A 94 -14.40 6.28 -4.93
N VAL A 95 -15.14 6.39 -3.84
CA VAL A 95 -15.28 7.62 -3.05
C VAL A 95 -14.51 7.46 -1.73
N ALA A 96 -14.22 8.60 -1.10
CA ALA A 96 -13.52 8.71 0.17
C ALA A 96 -14.44 9.41 1.19
N ASN A 97 -13.93 9.67 2.40
CA ASN A 97 -14.65 10.43 3.42
C ASN A 97 -15.91 9.67 3.87
N ARG A 98 -15.74 8.49 4.50
CA ARG A 98 -16.85 7.63 4.97
C ARG A 98 -17.81 8.34 5.94
N GLU A 99 -17.37 9.42 6.56
CA GLU A 99 -18.20 10.33 7.34
C GLU A 99 -19.29 11.04 6.51
N ARG A 100 -19.14 11.08 5.18
CA ARG A 100 -20.08 11.69 4.23
C ARG A 100 -20.79 10.67 3.35
N TYR A 101 -20.12 9.56 3.06
CA TYR A 101 -20.64 8.49 2.21
C TYR A 101 -20.64 7.17 2.99
N ASP A 102 -21.80 6.52 3.11
CA ASP A 102 -21.90 5.24 3.81
C ASP A 102 -21.18 4.08 3.09
N ALA A 103 -20.82 4.28 1.81
CA ALA A 103 -20.18 3.29 0.96
C ALA A 103 -18.88 3.82 0.35
N ASP A 104 -17.91 2.93 0.17
CA ASP A 104 -16.60 3.26 -0.45
C ASP A 104 -16.68 3.37 -1.98
N PHE A 105 -17.80 2.93 -2.57
CA PHE A 105 -18.04 2.90 -4.00
C PHE A 105 -19.45 3.36 -4.34
N ILE A 106 -19.56 4.18 -5.38
CA ILE A 106 -20.83 4.60 -5.97
C ILE A 106 -20.90 4.06 -7.40
N SER A 107 -21.97 3.32 -7.67
CA SER A 107 -22.26 2.82 -9.01
C SER A 107 -23.32 3.70 -9.67
N ILE A 108 -22.96 4.32 -10.80
CA ILE A 108 -23.84 5.24 -11.52
C ILE A 108 -23.58 5.16 -13.02
N LEU A 109 -24.63 5.40 -13.80
CA LEU A 109 -24.51 5.44 -15.26
C LEU A 109 -23.81 6.72 -15.70
N ASP A 110 -22.93 6.61 -16.68
CA ASP A 110 -22.24 7.75 -17.29
C ASP A 110 -23.22 8.78 -17.86
N SER A 111 -24.37 8.32 -18.39
CA SER A 111 -25.45 9.19 -18.88
C SER A 111 -26.03 10.14 -17.84
N LYS A 112 -25.92 9.81 -16.55
CA LYS A 112 -26.40 10.66 -15.42
C LYS A 112 -25.34 11.62 -14.90
N LEU A 113 -24.15 11.63 -15.52
CA LEU A 113 -23.00 12.42 -15.10
C LEU A 113 -22.49 13.29 -16.25
N SER A 114 -21.96 14.45 -15.91
CA SER A 114 -21.17 15.25 -16.83
C SER A 114 -19.90 14.51 -17.26
N ALA A 115 -19.24 14.98 -18.32
CA ALA A 115 -17.88 14.54 -18.62
C ALA A 115 -16.95 14.76 -17.40
N PRO A 116 -16.07 13.79 -17.07
CA PRO A 116 -15.14 13.93 -15.96
C PRO A 116 -14.10 15.02 -16.22
N ILE A 117 -13.78 15.77 -15.17
CA ILE A 117 -12.68 16.73 -15.18
C ILE A 117 -11.70 16.34 -14.10
N GLN A 118 -10.39 16.45 -14.37
CA GLN A 118 -9.37 16.27 -13.33
C GLN A 118 -9.25 17.57 -12.51
N PRO A 119 -9.63 17.58 -11.23
CA PRO A 119 -9.64 18.80 -10.45
C PRO A 119 -8.23 19.14 -9.94
N SER A 120 -7.90 20.43 -9.86
CA SER A 120 -6.60 20.91 -9.38
C SER A 120 -6.62 21.30 -7.89
N GLY A 121 -5.48 21.16 -7.22
CA GLY A 121 -5.32 21.50 -5.80
C GLY A 121 -6.03 20.55 -4.83
N TRP A 122 -6.39 19.34 -5.28
CA TRP A 122 -6.95 18.30 -4.41
C TRP A 122 -5.84 17.44 -3.84
N LEU A 123 -5.99 17.12 -2.55
CA LEU A 123 -5.17 16.16 -1.84
C LEU A 123 -5.93 14.84 -1.73
N VAL A 124 -5.21 13.76 -2.00
CA VAL A 124 -5.62 12.38 -1.69
C VAL A 124 -4.71 11.90 -0.57
N MET A 125 -5.28 11.65 0.60
CA MET A 125 -4.54 11.18 1.78
C MET A 125 -5.15 9.89 2.31
N GLU A 126 -4.30 8.99 2.81
CA GLU A 126 -4.73 7.80 3.54
C GLU A 126 -4.69 8.12 5.03
N ARG A 127 -5.83 7.98 5.73
CA ARG A 127 -5.89 8.15 7.19
C ARG A 127 -5.65 6.80 7.88
N THR A 128 -5.12 6.83 9.09
CA THR A 128 -4.97 5.62 9.94
C THR A 128 -6.31 4.99 10.30
N ARG A 129 -7.38 5.79 10.36
CA ARG A 129 -8.76 5.36 10.59
C ARG A 129 -9.65 5.88 9.47
N ASP A 130 -10.65 5.08 9.08
CA ASP A 130 -11.67 5.46 8.09
C ASP A 130 -11.14 5.73 6.66
N GLY A 131 -10.01 5.11 6.31
CA GLY A 131 -9.51 4.99 4.94
C GLY A 131 -9.11 6.31 4.26
N GLN A 132 -9.34 6.37 2.95
CA GLN A 132 -8.98 7.54 2.14
C GLN A 132 -9.80 8.77 2.51
N PHE A 133 -9.14 9.92 2.36
CA PHE A 133 -9.75 11.24 2.41
C PHE A 133 -9.36 12.05 1.17
N PHE A 134 -10.38 12.61 0.51
CA PHE A 134 -10.24 13.51 -0.62
C PHE A 134 -10.69 14.90 -0.19
N GLY A 135 -9.82 15.89 -0.35
CA GLY A 135 -10.15 17.26 0.04
C GLY A 135 -9.24 18.29 -0.60
N LYS A 136 -9.74 19.53 -0.67
CA LYS A 136 -8.92 20.68 -1.04
C LYS A 136 -8.48 21.37 0.25
N PRO A 137 -7.18 21.41 0.57
CA PRO A 137 -6.72 22.10 1.76
C PRO A 137 -6.88 23.62 1.55
N VAL A 138 -7.43 24.31 2.54
CA VAL A 138 -7.81 25.74 2.46
C VAL A 138 -7.00 26.63 3.39
N GLY A 139 -6.42 26.05 4.45
CA GLY A 139 -5.65 26.75 5.47
C GLY A 139 -5.12 25.74 6.47
N PHE A 140 -4.06 26.12 7.19
CA PHE A 140 -3.64 25.47 8.42
C PHE A 140 -3.86 26.44 9.57
N GLU A 141 -4.52 25.98 10.63
CA GLU A 141 -4.73 26.77 11.84
C GLU A 141 -3.84 26.17 12.95
N PRO A 142 -2.60 26.68 13.12
CA PRO A 142 -1.76 26.26 14.23
C PRO A 142 -2.38 26.68 15.56
N GLU A 143 -2.12 25.90 16.61
CA GLU A 143 -2.51 26.23 17.98
C GLU A 143 -1.85 27.54 18.46
N ASP A 144 -0.69 27.90 17.88
CA ASP A 144 -0.01 29.20 18.07
C ASP A 144 -0.18 30.08 16.82
N THR A 145 -0.95 31.15 16.96
CA THR A 145 -1.63 31.90 15.88
C THR A 145 -0.72 32.80 15.05
N GLN A 146 0.60 32.68 15.15
CA GLN A 146 1.45 33.84 14.84
C GLN A 146 1.64 34.15 13.36
N HIS A 147 1.50 33.23 12.41
CA HIS A 147 1.57 33.59 10.99
C HIS A 147 0.72 32.63 10.14
N PRO A 148 -0.14 33.12 9.22
CA PRO A 148 -0.76 32.28 8.21
C PRO A 148 0.34 31.77 7.28
N ILE A 149 0.72 30.51 7.44
CA ILE A 149 1.59 29.82 6.50
C ILE A 149 0.72 29.43 5.30
N GLU A 150 1.19 29.69 4.08
CA GLU A 150 0.54 29.19 2.88
C GLU A 150 0.41 27.67 2.97
N VAL A 151 -0.76 27.14 2.63
CA VAL A 151 -1.09 25.72 2.79
C VAL A 151 -0.03 24.80 2.20
N VAL A 152 0.53 25.19 1.04
CA VAL A 152 1.53 24.40 0.32
C VAL A 152 2.85 24.32 1.10
N ASP A 153 3.30 25.43 1.66
CA ASP A 153 4.57 25.50 2.40
C ASP A 153 4.44 24.77 3.74
N TRP A 154 3.31 24.94 4.43
CA TRP A 154 3.01 24.18 5.64
C TRP A 154 2.98 22.68 5.36
N LEU A 155 2.29 22.24 4.30
CA LEU A 155 2.17 20.83 3.95
C LEU A 155 3.55 20.22 3.68
N ALA A 156 4.41 20.94 2.96
CA ALA A 156 5.79 20.51 2.69
C ALA A 156 6.60 20.39 3.99
N GLN A 157 6.48 21.35 4.89
CA GLN A 157 7.15 21.33 6.19
C GLN A 157 6.64 20.17 7.07
N ALA A 158 5.33 20.01 7.22
CA ALA A 158 4.72 18.92 7.99
C ALA A 158 5.14 17.54 7.46
N PHE A 159 5.21 17.37 6.13
CA PHE A 159 5.73 16.13 5.55
C PHE A 159 7.20 15.90 5.87
N ALA A 160 8.03 16.94 5.82
CA ALA A 160 9.45 16.83 6.17
C ALA A 160 9.65 16.46 7.65
N GLU A 161 8.91 17.08 8.56
CA GLU A 161 8.94 16.79 9.99
C GLU A 161 8.47 15.35 10.28
N ALA A 162 7.34 14.93 9.70
CA ALA A 162 6.85 13.55 9.82
C ALA A 162 7.87 12.53 9.28
N GLN A 163 8.55 12.85 8.18
CA GLN A 163 9.59 11.99 7.62
C GLN A 163 10.82 11.89 8.52
N GLN A 164 11.23 12.99 9.16
CA GLN A 164 12.31 13.00 10.13
C GLN A 164 11.98 12.15 11.37
N ILE A 165 10.77 12.28 11.91
CA ILE A 165 10.31 11.47 13.05
C ILE A 165 10.30 9.98 12.68
N ARG A 166 9.79 9.62 11.49
CA ARG A 166 9.82 8.25 10.98
C ARG A 166 11.25 7.71 10.86
N ALA A 167 12.18 8.49 10.34
CA ALA A 167 13.59 8.10 10.24
C ALA A 167 14.22 7.88 11.63
N GLN A 168 13.88 8.71 12.61
CA GLN A 168 14.34 8.56 14.00
C GLN A 168 13.77 7.29 14.66
N ILE A 169 12.49 6.99 14.42
CA ILE A 169 11.84 5.74 14.85
C ILE A 169 12.56 4.55 14.23
N ASP A 170 12.78 4.54 12.91
CA ASP A 170 13.45 3.45 12.22
C ASP A 170 14.88 3.24 12.74
N HIS A 171 15.62 4.33 12.96
CA HIS A 171 16.96 4.26 13.54
C HIS A 171 16.93 3.66 14.94
N LEU A 172 16.04 4.11 15.83
CA LEU A 172 15.90 3.59 17.19
C LEU A 172 15.57 2.09 17.20
N VAL A 173 14.64 1.67 16.33
CA VAL A 173 14.27 0.26 16.20
C VAL A 173 15.46 -0.58 15.73
N HIS A 174 16.18 -0.13 14.70
CA HIS A 174 17.24 -0.93 14.09
C HIS A 174 18.57 -0.90 14.86
N GLN A 175 18.92 0.23 15.46
CA GLN A 175 20.21 0.43 16.13
C GLN A 175 20.18 0.17 17.64
N SER A 176 18.99 0.17 18.26
CA SER A 176 18.87 -0.02 19.72
C SER A 176 17.98 -1.20 20.06
N ILE A 177 16.69 -1.16 19.68
CA ILE A 177 15.71 -2.17 20.13
C ILE A 177 16.04 -3.57 19.60
N ARG A 178 16.30 -3.71 18.29
CA ARG A 178 16.65 -5.01 17.69
C ARG A 178 17.93 -5.61 18.29
N PRO A 179 19.07 -4.89 18.37
CA PRO A 179 20.28 -5.41 19.01
C PRO A 179 20.08 -5.79 20.48
N LEU A 180 19.40 -4.96 21.28
CA LEU A 180 19.11 -5.24 22.69
C LEU A 180 18.23 -6.48 22.82
N GLY A 181 17.21 -6.64 21.96
CA GLY A 181 16.38 -7.84 21.91
C GLY A 181 17.18 -9.10 21.59
N HIS A 182 18.07 -9.04 20.59
CA HIS A 182 18.98 -10.15 20.28
C HIS A 182 19.93 -10.48 21.43
N GLN A 183 20.47 -9.45 22.10
CA GLN A 183 21.34 -9.63 23.26
C GLN A 183 20.60 -10.28 24.43
N LEU A 184 19.38 -9.82 24.72
CA LEU A 184 18.54 -10.36 25.78
C LEU A 184 18.26 -11.85 25.56
N GLU A 185 17.86 -12.22 24.35
CA GLU A 185 17.60 -13.62 24.02
C GLU A 185 18.86 -14.48 24.13
N GLY A 186 20.00 -13.96 23.66
CA GLY A 186 21.30 -14.63 23.82
C GLY A 186 21.67 -14.86 25.29
N LEU A 187 21.42 -13.89 26.17
CA LEU A 187 21.66 -14.01 27.61
C LEU A 187 20.69 -15.01 28.28
N ARG A 188 19.42 -15.03 27.87
CA ARG A 188 18.41 -15.99 28.37
C ARG A 188 18.80 -17.43 28.03
N ILE A 189 19.24 -17.68 26.80
CA ILE A 189 19.73 -18.99 26.36
C ILE A 189 20.96 -19.41 27.19
N LYS A 190 21.95 -18.52 27.36
CA LYS A 190 23.15 -18.81 28.19
C LYS A 190 22.77 -19.14 29.63
N LYS A 191 21.85 -18.37 30.24
CA LYS A 191 21.37 -18.61 31.60
C LYS A 191 20.68 -19.98 31.71
N GLN A 192 19.85 -20.34 30.72
CA GLN A 192 19.19 -21.64 30.69
C GLN A 192 20.20 -22.79 30.57
N GLN A 193 21.29 -22.61 29.82
CA GLN A 193 22.37 -23.60 29.71
C GLN A 193 23.15 -23.75 31.03
N ALA A 194 23.50 -22.63 31.67
CA ALA A 194 24.23 -22.63 32.94
C ALA A 194 23.44 -23.30 34.07
N LEU A 195 22.12 -23.14 34.10
CA LEU A 195 21.22 -23.82 35.07
C LEU A 195 21.24 -25.34 34.96
N LYS A 196 21.64 -25.92 33.82
CA LYS A 196 21.76 -27.38 33.65
C LYS A 196 23.05 -27.94 34.27
N GLN A 197 23.98 -27.10 34.71
CA GLN A 197 25.26 -27.52 35.25
C GLN A 197 25.31 -27.37 36.79
N PRO A 198 25.72 -28.40 37.55
CA PRO A 198 25.56 -28.45 39.01
C PRO A 198 26.47 -27.51 39.83
N LYS A 199 27.32 -26.68 39.22
CA LYS A 199 28.26 -25.77 39.92
C LYS A 199 28.31 -24.31 39.41
N ASN A 200 27.33 -23.86 38.61
CA ASN A 200 27.40 -22.54 37.95
C ASN A 200 26.62 -21.42 38.67
N GLY A 201 26.43 -21.51 39.99
CA GLY A 201 25.62 -20.54 40.75
C GLY A 201 26.06 -19.07 40.60
N GLN A 202 27.38 -18.80 40.56
CA GLN A 202 27.92 -17.46 40.32
C GLN A 202 27.68 -16.98 38.88
N GLU A 203 27.83 -17.85 37.87
CA GLU A 203 27.57 -17.52 36.47
C GLU A 203 26.10 -17.17 36.23
N VAL A 204 25.18 -17.92 36.84
CA VAL A 204 23.74 -17.66 36.79
C VAL A 204 23.39 -16.30 37.42
N ALA A 205 24.05 -15.93 38.51
CA ALA A 205 23.88 -14.62 39.15
C ALA A 205 24.34 -13.49 38.23
N THR A 206 25.53 -13.61 37.62
CA THR A 206 26.08 -12.62 36.67
C THR A 206 25.18 -12.47 35.44
N LEU A 207 24.73 -13.57 34.83
CA LEU A 207 23.82 -13.53 33.69
C LEU A 207 22.47 -12.90 34.06
N SER A 208 21.97 -13.12 35.27
CA SER A 208 20.73 -12.49 35.75
C SER A 208 20.87 -10.97 35.88
N GLN A 209 22.02 -10.49 36.37
CA GLN A 209 22.30 -9.04 36.41
C GLN A 209 22.40 -8.43 35.01
N GLN A 210 23.07 -9.12 34.07
CA GLN A 210 23.15 -8.67 32.67
C GLN A 210 21.78 -8.62 31.99
N ILE A 211 20.94 -9.63 32.23
CA ILE A 211 19.54 -9.65 31.73
C ILE A 211 18.77 -8.44 32.26
N GLN A 212 18.83 -8.17 33.57
CA GLN A 212 18.15 -7.02 34.17
C GLN A 212 18.65 -5.68 33.62
N GLN A 213 19.94 -5.58 33.27
CA GLN A 213 20.45 -4.37 32.63
C GLN A 213 19.85 -4.18 31.24
N VAL A 214 19.91 -5.21 30.40
CA VAL A 214 19.40 -5.15 29.03
C VAL A 214 17.89 -4.94 29.00
N GLU A 215 17.14 -5.53 29.95
CA GLU A 215 15.69 -5.29 30.09
C GLU A 215 15.38 -3.83 30.42
N ARG A 216 16.19 -3.17 31.25
CA ARG A 216 16.05 -1.72 31.52
C ARG A 216 16.35 -0.88 30.28
N ASP A 217 17.48 -1.16 29.62
CA ASP A 217 17.88 -0.42 28.42
C ASP A 217 16.84 -0.58 27.29
N LEU A 218 16.26 -1.77 27.16
CA LEU A 218 15.18 -2.05 26.20
C LEU A 218 13.91 -1.28 26.54
N PHE A 219 13.52 -1.26 27.81
CA PHE A 219 12.35 -0.52 28.29
C PHE A 219 12.48 0.99 28.02
N ASP A 220 13.64 1.59 28.27
CA ASP A 220 13.88 3.01 28.00
C ASP A 220 13.81 3.33 26.49
N ALA A 221 14.32 2.42 25.65
CA ALA A 221 14.23 2.54 24.20
C ALA A 221 12.76 2.40 23.71
N GLU A 222 11.97 1.51 24.29
CA GLU A 222 10.54 1.36 24.00
C GLU A 222 9.73 2.60 24.42
N GLN A 223 10.02 3.20 25.59
CA GLN A 223 9.38 4.46 25.99
C GLN A 223 9.69 5.60 25.01
N THR A 224 10.94 5.70 24.57
CA THR A 224 11.35 6.71 23.58
C THR A 224 10.63 6.48 22.24
N LEU A 225 10.46 5.21 21.84
CA LEU A 225 9.71 4.85 20.63
C LEU A 225 8.25 5.30 20.73
N ASP A 226 7.60 5.07 21.87
CA ASP A 226 6.21 5.43 22.09
C ASP A 226 6.00 6.95 22.11
N GLN A 227 6.91 7.70 22.74
CA GLN A 227 6.89 9.17 22.69
C GLN A 227 6.99 9.71 21.25
N ARG A 228 7.88 9.14 20.43
CA ARG A 228 8.02 9.55 19.02
C ARG A 228 6.81 9.20 18.17
N ARG A 229 6.13 8.10 18.48
CA ARG A 229 4.86 7.75 17.83
C ARG A 229 3.76 8.73 18.19
N GLN A 230 3.66 9.12 19.46
CA GLN A 230 2.71 10.14 19.90
C GLN A 230 2.93 11.48 19.21
N GLN A 231 4.19 11.90 18.99
CA GLN A 231 4.53 13.10 18.22
C GLN A 231 4.09 13.04 16.74
N LEU A 232 3.97 11.84 16.17
CA LEU A 232 3.49 11.65 14.80
C LEU A 232 1.96 11.68 14.71
N ASP A 233 1.30 11.34 15.81
CA ASP A 233 -0.16 11.28 15.92
C ASP A 233 -0.78 12.62 16.37
N SER A 234 0.02 13.53 16.94
CA SER A 234 -0.33 14.91 17.30
C SER A 234 -0.25 15.86 16.11
#